data_AF-A0A0P9U7K5-F1
#
_entry.id   AF-A0A0P9U7K5-F1
#
_cell.length_a   1.000
_cell.length_b   1.000
_cell.length_c   1.000
_cell.angle_alpha   90.00
_cell.angle_beta   90.00
_cell.angle_gamma   90.00
#
_symmetry.space_group_name_H-M   'P 1'
#
loop_
_entity.id
_entity.type
_entity.pdbx_description
1 polymer ?
#
loop_
_entity_poly.entity_id
_entity_poly.type
_entity_poly.pdbx_seq_one_letter_code
_entity_poly.pdbx_strand_id
1 'polypeptide(L)'
;MSPAGHVRNGSSPNFKGSQYVSTTTDMEVINKYKGTGQTTISFDTDDVVHDSHGNKSIVDISTPDKAASAGLKGPAAHYAAASREILVEGHVPSNKITIC
;
A
#
# COMPACT_ATOMS: atom_id res chain seq x y z
N MET A 1 12.09 -6.36 1.66
CA MET A 1 11.90 -6.01 0.23
C MET A 1 11.79 -4.49 0.12
N SER A 2 12.19 -3.84 -0.99
CA SER A 2 12.07 -2.38 -1.13
C SER A 2 10.69 -1.94 -1.65
N PRO A 3 10.20 -0.73 -1.29
CA PRO A 3 8.99 -0.12 -1.86
C PRO A 3 8.96 -0.16 -3.39
N ALA A 4 10.06 0.21 -4.05
CA ALA A 4 10.16 0.18 -5.50
C ALA A 4 10.04 -1.24 -6.10
N GLY A 5 10.55 -2.25 -5.40
CA GLY A 5 10.41 -3.64 -5.80
C GLY A 5 8.96 -4.11 -5.73
N HIS A 6 8.24 -3.71 -4.67
CA HIS A 6 6.81 -3.99 -4.50
C HIS A 6 5.98 -3.30 -5.59
N VAL A 7 6.09 -1.98 -5.76
CA VAL A 7 5.24 -1.25 -6.73
C VAL A 7 5.42 -1.75 -8.16
N ARG A 8 6.61 -2.24 -8.53
CA ARG A 8 6.88 -2.76 -9.88
C ARG A 8 6.33 -4.15 -10.13
N ASN A 9 6.24 -4.99 -9.10
CA ASN A 9 6.02 -6.42 -9.27
C ASN A 9 4.88 -6.98 -8.42
N GLY A 10 4.29 -6.20 -7.51
CA GLY A 10 3.32 -6.63 -6.51
C GLY A 10 2.09 -7.32 -7.09
N SER A 11 1.69 -6.91 -8.31
CA SER A 11 0.56 -7.50 -9.04
C SER A 11 0.93 -8.75 -9.86
N SER A 12 2.20 -9.14 -9.93
CA SER A 12 2.62 -10.33 -10.68
C SER A 12 2.30 -11.60 -9.88
N PRO A 13 1.60 -12.59 -10.47
CA PRO A 13 1.18 -13.80 -9.76
C PRO A 13 2.36 -14.65 -9.26
N ASN A 14 3.55 -14.45 -9.84
CA ASN A 14 4.77 -15.16 -9.46
C ASN A 14 5.66 -14.35 -8.51
N PHE A 15 5.28 -13.12 -8.18
CA PHE A 15 6.05 -12.29 -7.26
C PHE A 15 5.75 -12.68 -5.82
N LYS A 16 6.77 -13.19 -5.13
CA LYS A 16 6.69 -13.61 -3.74
C LYS A 16 7.58 -12.74 -2.86
N GLY A 17 7.23 -12.64 -1.58
CA GLY A 17 8.06 -12.01 -0.56
C GLY A 17 7.86 -10.51 -0.38
N SER A 18 6.82 -9.92 -0.98
CA SER A 18 6.35 -8.61 -0.56
C SER A 18 5.48 -8.74 0.68
N GLN A 19 5.80 -7.96 1.71
CA GLN A 19 4.98 -7.82 2.91
C GLN A 19 4.18 -6.50 2.92
N TYR A 20 4.40 -5.63 1.93
CA TYR A 20 3.63 -4.41 1.76
C TYR A 20 2.22 -4.71 1.24
N VAL A 21 1.26 -4.00 1.81
CA VAL A 21 -0.11 -3.84 1.33
C VAL A 21 -0.24 -2.44 0.73
N SER A 22 -0.65 -2.35 -0.52
CA SER A 22 -0.99 -1.09 -1.18
C SER A 22 -2.30 -0.54 -0.64
N THR A 23 -2.27 0.68 -0.11
CA THR A 23 -3.46 1.41 0.35
C THR A 23 -3.49 2.82 -0.24
N THR A 24 -4.60 3.53 -0.05
CA THR A 24 -4.77 4.92 -0.46
C THR A 24 -5.79 5.60 0.45
N THR A 25 -5.66 6.90 0.65
CA THR A 25 -6.67 7.72 1.34
C THR A 25 -7.75 8.25 0.39
N ASP A 26 -7.66 7.91 -0.90
CA ASP A 26 -8.54 8.43 -1.93
C ASP A 26 -9.62 7.40 -2.35
N MET A 27 -10.87 7.71 -2.01
CA MET A 27 -12.02 6.88 -2.37
C MET A 27 -12.28 6.83 -3.88
N GLU A 28 -11.91 7.85 -4.66
CA GLU A 28 -12.04 7.80 -6.11
C GLU A 28 -11.09 6.76 -6.71
N VAL A 29 -9.87 6.67 -6.18
CA VAL A 29 -8.91 5.63 -6.56
C VAL A 29 -9.45 4.24 -6.19
N ILE A 30 -9.98 4.06 -4.97
CA ILE A 30 -10.59 2.79 -4.57
C ILE A 30 -11.72 2.40 -5.53
N ASN A 31 -12.66 3.31 -5.80
CA ASN A 31 -13.81 3.05 -6.67
C ASN A 31 -13.40 2.71 -8.10
N LYS A 32 -12.28 3.28 -8.59
CA LYS A 32 -11.73 2.97 -9.91
C LYS A 32 -11.18 1.54 -10.00
N TYR A 33 -10.53 1.04 -8.95
CA TYR A 33 -9.83 -0.25 -8.97
C TYR A 33 -10.58 -1.40 -8.29
N LYS A 34 -11.63 -1.11 -7.52
CA LYS A 34 -12.47 -2.12 -6.84
C LYS A 34 -13.16 -3.03 -7.85
N GLY A 35 -12.93 -4.33 -7.72
CA GLY A 35 -13.60 -5.37 -8.49
C GLY A 35 -14.89 -5.87 -7.83
N THR A 36 -15.72 -6.57 -8.60
CA THR A 36 -16.94 -7.23 -8.10
C THR A 36 -16.62 -8.20 -6.97
N GLY A 37 -17.36 -8.10 -5.86
CA GLY A 37 -17.20 -8.98 -4.69
C GLY A 37 -16.05 -8.60 -3.75
N GLN A 38 -15.32 -7.51 -4.01
CA GLN A 38 -14.31 -7.00 -3.08
C GLN A 38 -14.94 -6.10 -2.01
N THR A 39 -14.48 -6.25 -0.77
CA THR A 39 -14.86 -5.39 0.36
C THR A 39 -13.82 -4.29 0.53
N THR A 40 -14.29 -3.04 0.61
CA THR A 40 -13.44 -1.92 0.97
C THR A 40 -13.38 -1.85 2.49
N ILE A 41 -12.17 -1.69 3.02
CA ILE A 41 -11.97 -1.45 4.44
C ILE A 41 -11.16 -0.17 4.65
N SER A 42 -11.31 0.43 5.82
CA SER A 42 -10.49 1.55 6.29
C SER A 42 -9.93 1.26 7.68
N PHE A 43 -8.79 1.86 7.97
CA PHE A 43 -8.10 1.79 9.26
C PHE A 43 -7.20 3.02 9.40
N ASP A 44 -6.82 3.36 10.63
CA ASP A 44 -5.82 4.38 10.90
C ASP A 44 -4.40 3.79 10.81
N THR A 45 -3.45 4.51 10.21
CA THR A 45 -2.04 4.07 10.16
C THR A 45 -1.43 3.93 11.55
N ASP A 46 -1.94 4.65 12.55
CA ASP A 46 -1.52 4.54 13.95
C ASP A 46 -1.95 3.20 14.58
N ASP A 47 -2.99 2.56 14.04
CA ASP A 47 -3.46 1.24 14.47
C ASP A 47 -2.61 0.08 13.90
N VAL A 48 -1.65 0.37 13.00
CA VAL A 48 -0.73 -0.64 12.47
C VAL A 48 0.27 -1.04 13.56
N VAL A 49 0.28 -2.33 13.89
CA VAL A 49 1.22 -2.95 14.82
C VAL A 49 2.23 -3.81 14.07
N HIS A 50 3.28 -4.25 14.77
CA HIS A 50 4.26 -5.16 14.19
C HIS A 50 3.60 -6.48 13.76
N ASP A 51 4.01 -7.02 12.62
CA ASP A 51 3.62 -8.37 12.20
C ASP A 51 4.32 -9.46 13.04
N SER A 52 4.04 -10.74 12.74
CA SER A 52 4.63 -11.90 13.42
C SER A 52 6.16 -12.02 13.28
N HIS A 53 6.76 -11.29 12.34
CA HIS A 53 8.21 -11.24 12.11
C HIS A 53 8.85 -9.96 12.67
N GLY A 54 8.05 -9.09 13.31
CA GLY A 54 8.52 -7.84 13.88
C GLY A 54 8.61 -6.67 12.90
N ASN A 55 7.98 -6.75 11.72
CA ASN A 55 8.01 -5.65 10.74
C ASN A 55 6.86 -4.66 10.99
N LYS A 56 7.17 -3.36 10.93
CA LYS A 56 6.20 -2.26 10.88
C LYS A 56 6.79 -1.14 10.03
N SER A 57 6.08 -0.75 8.96
CA SER A 57 6.49 0.37 8.10
C SER A 57 5.29 1.02 7.44
N ILE A 58 5.26 2.35 7.43
CA ILE A 58 4.30 3.16 6.69
C ILE A 58 5.10 4.02 5.73
N VAL A 59 4.99 3.75 4.43
CA VAL A 59 5.75 4.47 3.40
C VAL A 59 4.77 5.18 2.49
N ASP A 60 4.63 6.49 2.72
CA ASP A 60 3.84 7.35 1.87
C ASP A 60 4.61 7.61 0.56
N ILE A 61 4.04 7.19 -0.56
CA ILE A 61 4.55 7.38 -1.92
C ILE A 61 3.49 8.03 -2.83
N SER A 62 2.54 8.73 -2.21
CA SER A 62 1.33 9.26 -2.85
C SER A 62 1.59 10.44 -3.80
N THR A 63 2.79 11.02 -3.75
CA THR A 63 3.22 12.11 -4.64
C THR A 63 4.55 11.76 -5.31
N PRO A 64 4.86 12.38 -6.47
CA PRO A 64 6.14 12.15 -7.14
C PRO A 64 7.36 12.39 -6.24
N ASP A 65 7.34 13.44 -5.42
CA ASP A 65 8.45 13.77 -4.52
C ASP A 65 8.61 12.74 -3.39
N LYS A 66 7.50 12.27 -2.82
CA LYS A 66 7.50 11.22 -1.80
C LYS A 66 7.96 9.88 -2.36
N ALA A 67 7.48 9.52 -3.56
CA ALA A 67 7.93 8.33 -4.28
C ALA A 67 9.44 8.39 -4.58
N ALA A 68 9.95 9.53 -5.07
CA ALA A 68 11.37 9.73 -5.33
C ALA A 68 12.21 9.60 -4.05
N SER A 69 11.73 10.17 -2.93
CA SER A 69 12.38 10.07 -1.61
C SER A 69 12.44 8.62 -1.09
N ALA A 70 11.43 7.81 -1.43
CA ALA A 70 11.40 6.37 -1.15
C ALA A 70 12.21 5.51 -2.17
N GLY A 71 12.94 6.16 -3.10
CA GLY A 71 13.79 5.50 -4.08
C GLY A 71 13.07 4.97 -5.31
N LEU A 72 11.80 5.33 -5.52
CA LEU A 72 11.07 4.98 -6.74
C LEU A 72 11.57 5.85 -7.89
N LYS A 73 11.79 5.21 -9.05
CA LYS A 73 12.21 5.87 -10.29
C LYS A 73 11.43 5.33 -11.48
N GLY A 74 11.26 6.18 -12.48
CA GLY A 74 10.59 5.84 -13.73
C GLY A 74 9.11 5.50 -13.53
N PRO A 75 8.55 4.54 -14.29
CA PRO A 75 7.12 4.23 -14.27
C PRO A 75 6.55 3.95 -12.89
N ALA A 76 7.32 3.34 -11.98
CA ALA A 76 6.88 3.02 -10.62
C ALA A 76 6.48 4.27 -9.82
N ALA A 77 7.22 5.38 -9.97
CA ALA A 77 6.88 6.63 -9.28
C ALA A 77 5.58 7.23 -9.83
N HIS A 78 5.34 7.10 -11.13
CA HIS A 78 4.10 7.55 -11.77
C HIS A 78 2.89 6.70 -11.35
N TYR A 79 3.06 5.38 -11.24
CA TYR A 79 1.99 4.50 -10.78
C TYR A 79 1.58 4.80 -9.34
N ALA A 80 2.56 4.88 -8.44
CA ALA A 80 2.33 5.22 -7.03
C ALA A 80 1.63 6.58 -6.86
N ALA A 81 2.07 7.61 -7.59
CA ALA A 81 1.44 8.92 -7.55
C ALA A 81 0.02 8.90 -8.14
N ALA A 82 -0.22 8.15 -9.22
CA ALA A 82 -1.53 8.06 -9.85
C ALA A 82 -2.57 7.33 -8.98
N SER A 83 -2.15 6.39 -8.14
CA SER A 83 -2.99 5.71 -7.14
C SER A 83 -2.96 6.38 -5.76
N ARG A 84 -2.19 7.47 -5.59
CA ARG A 84 -1.97 8.12 -4.29
C ARG A 84 -1.58 7.10 -3.21
N GLU A 85 -0.65 6.22 -3.58
CA GLU A 85 -0.36 5.00 -2.83
C GLU A 85 0.38 5.28 -1.51
N ILE A 86 -0.05 4.56 -0.47
CA ILE A 86 0.64 4.43 0.80
C ILE A 86 0.90 2.94 1.00
N LEU A 87 2.16 2.57 1.23
CA LEU A 87 2.51 1.19 1.52
C LEU A 87 2.51 0.95 3.01
N VAL A 88 1.81 -0.11 3.42
CA VAL A 88 1.73 -0.55 4.81
C VAL A 88 2.36 -1.93 4.95
N GLU A 89 3.35 -2.06 5.83
CA GLU A 89 3.91 -3.34 6.29
C GLU A 89 3.63 -3.47 7.79
N GLY A 90 3.12 -4.62 8.21
CA GLY A 90 2.69 -4.86 9.59
C GLY A 90 1.33 -5.57 9.65
N HIS A 91 0.65 -5.42 10.78
CA HIS A 91 -0.67 -5.99 11.03
C HIS A 91 -1.64 -4.92 11.53
N VAL A 92 -2.87 -4.93 11.02
CA VAL A 92 -3.96 -4.11 11.55
C VAL A 92 -4.88 -5.03 12.36
N PRO A 93 -5.06 -4.80 13.67
CA PRO A 93 -5.98 -5.58 14.49
C PRO A 93 -7.41 -5.52 13.94
N SER A 94 -8.12 -6.64 13.95
CA SER A 94 -9.46 -6.72 13.34
C SER A 94 -10.47 -5.75 13.95
N ASN A 95 -10.36 -5.44 15.25
CA ASN A 95 -11.20 -4.47 15.95
C ASN A 95 -10.88 -3.00 15.59
N LYS A 96 -9.87 -2.74 14.77
CA LYS A 96 -9.48 -1.42 14.25
C LYS A 96 -9.86 -1.22 12.78
N ILE A 97 -10.49 -2.23 12.16
CA ILE A 97 -10.92 -2.19 10.76
C ILE A 97 -12.39 -1.77 10.67
N THR A 98 -12.67 -0.81 9.80
CA THR A 98 -14.05 -0.40 9.46
C THR A 98 -14.38 -0.83 8.03
N ILE A 99 -15.55 -1.43 7.83
CA ILE A 99 -16.07 -1.78 6.49
C ILE A 99 -16.73 -0.54 5.87
N CYS A 100 -16.40 -0.23 4.62
CA CYS A 100 -16.91 0.92 3.87
C CYS A 100 -17.93 0.53 2.80
#